data_AF-A0A521ZQ38-F1
#
_entry.id   AF-A0A521ZQ38-F1
#
_cell.length_a   1.000
_cell.length_b   1.000
_cell.length_c   1.000
_cell.angle_alpha   90.00
_cell.angle_beta   90.00
_cell.angle_gamma   90.00
#
_symmetry.space_group_name_H-M   'P 1'
#
loop_
_entity.id
_entity.type
_entity.pdbx_description
1 polymer ?
#
loop_
_entity_poly.entity_id
_entity_poly.type
_entity_poly.pdbx_seq_one_letter_code
_entity_poly.pdbx_strand_id
1 'polypeptide(L)' 'MAEDVYAAPQLTPEAMAAAAEAGFKSVMNNRPDMEGGPEQPVSAAIEAAAKAAGLAYAYLPVQG' A
#
# COMPACT_ATOMS: atom_id res chain seq x y z
N MET A 1 -8.42 14.85 -12.70
CA MET A 1 -7.42 13.94 -12.13
C MET A 1 -6.60 14.78 -11.16
N ALA A 2 -6.48 14.39 -9.89
CA ALA A 2 -5.48 15.03 -9.05
C ALA A 2 -4.11 14.67 -9.61
N GLU A 3 -3.22 15.64 -9.74
CA GLU A 3 -1.92 15.46 -10.42
C GLU A 3 -0.98 14.53 -9.63
N ASP A 4 -1.24 14.36 -8.32
CA ASP A 4 -0.39 13.62 -7.38
C ASP A 4 -1.07 12.39 -6.76
N VAL A 5 -2.22 11.94 -7.30
CA VAL A 5 -2.94 10.77 -6.79
C VAL A 5 -2.98 9.67 -7.84
N TYR A 6 -2.50 8.50 -7.46
CA TYR A 6 -2.37 7.33 -8.33
C TYR A 6 -3.05 6.14 -7.67
N ALA A 7 -3.57 5.24 -8.49
CA ALA A 7 -4.20 4.01 -8.04
C ALA A 7 -3.52 2.81 -8.70
N ALA A 8 -3.45 1.71 -7.96
CA ALA A 8 -2.91 0.43 -8.42
C ALA A 8 -3.77 -0.71 -7.85
N PRO A 9 -3.68 -1.92 -8.43
CA PRO A 9 -4.10 -3.14 -7.76
C PRO A 9 -3.32 -3.37 -6.45
N GLN A 10 -3.60 -4.49 -5.77
CA GLN A 10 -2.89 -4.88 -4.55
C GLN A 10 -1.36 -4.81 -4.73
N LEU A 11 -0.71 -3.95 -3.94
CA LEU A 11 0.75 -3.88 -3.88
C LEU A 11 1.28 -4.94 -2.91
N THR A 12 2.51 -5.39 -3.17
CA THR A 12 3.26 -6.29 -2.29
C THR A 12 4.24 -5.49 -1.41
N PRO A 13 4.77 -6.07 -0.33
CA PRO A 13 5.80 -5.41 0.49
C PRO A 13 7.03 -4.98 -0.33
N GLU A 14 7.45 -5.76 -1.32
CA GLU A 14 8.63 -5.49 -2.15
C GLU A 14 8.44 -4.25 -3.05
N ALA A 15 7.19 -3.92 -3.41
CA ALA A 15 6.89 -2.75 -4.23
C ALA A 15 7.12 -1.40 -3.50
N MET A 16 7.23 -1.41 -2.17
CA MET A 16 7.34 -0.17 -1.38
C MET A 16 8.64 0.59 -1.64
N ALA A 17 9.75 -0.11 -1.87
CA ALA A 17 11.02 0.53 -2.22
C ALA A 17 10.92 1.24 -3.58
N ALA A 18 10.37 0.57 -4.60
CA ALA A 18 10.17 1.15 -5.92
C ALA A 18 9.20 2.35 -5.88
N ALA A 19 8.16 2.32 -5.03
CA ALA A 19 7.28 3.46 -4.84
C ALA A 19 8.02 4.67 -4.22
N ALA A 20 8.88 4.44 -3.23
CA ALA A 20 9.69 5.52 -2.66
C ALA A 20 10.66 6.13 -3.70
N GLU A 21 11.33 5.28 -4.49
CA GLU A 21 12.23 5.70 -5.58
C GLU A 21 11.51 6.49 -6.68
N ALA A 22 10.27 6.12 -6.99
CA ALA A 22 9.40 6.84 -7.92
C ALA A 22 8.89 8.18 -7.37
N GLY A 23 9.22 8.53 -6.12
CA GLY A 23 8.93 9.83 -5.52
C GLY A 23 7.63 9.89 -4.71
N PHE A 24 6.91 8.77 -4.55
CA PHE A 24 5.73 8.72 -3.69
C PHE A 24 6.10 9.01 -2.24
N LYS A 25 5.16 9.60 -1.49
CA LYS A 25 5.34 9.96 -0.07
C LYS A 25 4.45 9.16 0.87
N SER A 26 3.32 8.67 0.37
CA SER A 26 2.34 7.96 1.16
C SER A 26 1.67 6.86 0.36
N VAL A 27 1.33 5.76 1.03
CA VAL A 27 0.50 4.68 0.51
C VAL A 27 -0.77 4.60 1.34
N MET A 28 -1.92 4.63 0.67
CA MET A 28 -3.22 4.35 1.28
C MET A 28 -3.67 2.97 0.84
N ASN A 29 -3.91 2.08 1.81
CA ASN A 29 -4.46 0.76 1.55
C ASN A 29 -5.94 0.73 1.95
N ASN A 30 -6.81 0.72 0.94
CA ASN A 30 -8.25 0.68 1.14
C ASN A 30 -8.83 -0.74 1.17
N ARG A 31 -8.00 -1.77 1.02
CA ARG A 31 -8.45 -3.15 0.88
C ARG A 31 -8.37 -3.89 2.22
N PRO A 32 -9.49 -4.38 2.77
CA PRO A 32 -9.49 -5.26 3.94
C PRO A 32 -8.53 -6.45 3.77
N ASP A 33 -7.83 -6.81 4.85
CA ASP A 33 -7.08 -8.06 4.92
C ASP A 33 -7.98 -9.26 4.63
N MET A 34 -7.40 -10.27 3.97
CA MET A 34 -8.05 -11.53 3.60
C MET A 34 -9.19 -11.45 2.58
N GLU A 35 -9.50 -10.28 2.01
CA GLU A 35 -10.52 -10.12 0.96
C GLU A 35 -10.23 -11.00 -0.27
N GLY A 36 -8.96 -11.11 -0.67
CA GLY A 36 -8.47 -11.97 -1.75
C GLY A 36 -8.04 -13.37 -1.30
N GLY A 37 -8.32 -13.76 -0.05
CA GLY A 37 -7.87 -15.02 0.52
C GLY A 37 -6.43 -15.00 1.06
N PRO A 38 -5.86 -16.17 1.41
CA PRO A 38 -4.61 -16.28 2.16
C PRO A 38 -3.36 -15.86 1.40
N GLU A 39 -3.44 -15.76 0.07
CA GLU A 39 -2.32 -15.29 -0.77
C GLU A 39 -2.23 -13.76 -0.81
N GLN A 40 -3.25 -13.05 -0.32
CA GLN A 40 -3.20 -11.59 -0.16
C GLN A 40 -2.15 -11.22 0.89
N PRO A 41 -1.21 -10.30 0.58
CA PRO A 41 -0.33 -9.75 1.60
C PRO A 41 -1.14 -8.99 2.65
N VAL A 42 -0.93 -9.32 3.92
CA VAL A 42 -1.57 -8.60 5.02
C VAL A 42 -1.04 -7.16 5.10
N SER A 43 -1.93 -6.24 5.45
CA SER A 43 -1.64 -4.81 5.50
C SER A 43 -0.44 -4.49 6.40
N ALA A 44 -0.27 -5.23 7.50
CA ALA A 44 0.85 -5.06 8.42
C ALA A 44 2.22 -5.32 7.75
N ALA A 45 2.31 -6.29 6.84
CA ALA A 45 3.55 -6.59 6.12
C ALA A 45 3.91 -5.47 5.14
N ILE A 46 2.90 -4.94 4.44
CA ILE A 46 3.07 -3.82 3.51
C ILE A 46 3.42 -2.55 4.29
N GLU A 47 2.76 -2.28 5.42
CA GLU A 47 3.04 -1.15 6.29
C GLU A 47 4.48 -1.14 6.80
N ALA A 48 4.98 -2.30 7.25
CA ALA A 48 6.36 -2.42 7.71
C ALA A 48 7.36 -2.09 6.60
N ALA A 49 7.14 -2.61 5.39
CA ALA A 49 7.99 -2.31 4.23
C ALA A 49 7.89 -0.85 3.79
N ALA A 50 6.68 -0.26 3.82
CA ALA A 50 6.46 1.15 3.52
C ALA A 50 7.25 2.05 4.47
N LYS A 51 7.13 1.81 5.78
CA LYS A 51 7.87 2.56 6.81
C LYS A 51 9.38 2.39 6.67
N ALA A 52 9.85 1.18 6.37
CA ALA A 52 11.27 0.92 6.11
C ALA A 52 11.80 1.67 4.88
N ALA A 53 10.97 1.86 3.86
CA ALA A 53 11.27 2.66 2.67
C ALA A 53 11.09 4.18 2.86
N GLY A 54 10.69 4.64 4.05
CA GLY A 54 10.45 6.05 4.35
C GLY A 54 9.10 6.60 3.85
N LEU A 55 8.16 5.72 3.50
CA LEU A 55 6.80 6.08 3.11
C LEU A 55 5.89 6.17 4.33
N ALA A 56 4.98 7.15 4.32
CA ALA A 56 3.82 7.12 5.20
C ALA A 56 2.86 6.02 4.73
N TYR A 57 2.19 5.35 5.66
CA TYR A 57 1.23 4.30 5.35
C TYR A 57 -0.06 4.51 6.14
N ALA A 58 -1.20 4.42 5.46
CA ALA A 58 -2.51 4.48 6.08
C ALA A 58 -3.35 3.27 5.63
N TYR A 59 -3.81 2.49 6.59
CA TYR A 59 -4.76 1.40 6.36
C TYR A 59 -6.18 1.91 6.62
N LEU A 60 -6.97 2.04 5.57
CA LEU A 60 -8.33 2.58 5.57
C LEU A 60 -9.28 1.61 4.86
N PRO A 61 -9.46 0.39 5.38
CA PRO A 61 -10.22 -0.66 4.73
C PRO A 61 -11.67 -0.21 4.52
N VAL A 62 -12.16 -0.35 3.29
CA VAL A 62 -13.54 -0.05 2.93
C VAL A 62 -14.28 -1.36 2.71
N GLN A 63 -15.48 -1.47 3.29
CA GLN A 63 -16.43 -2.54 3.00
C GLN A 63 -17.68 -1.89 2.40
N GLY A 64 -18.15 -2.42 1.28
CA GLY A 64 -19.39 -2.01 0.61
C GLY A 64 -20.60 -2.80 1.07
#